data_AF-A0A7S1REJ3-F1
#
_entry.id   AF-A0A7S1REJ3-F1
#
_cell.length_a   1.000
_cell.length_b   1.000
_cell.length_c   1.000
_cell.angle_alpha   90.00
_cell.angle_beta   90.00
_cell.angle_gamma   90.00
#
_symmetry.space_group_name_H-M   'P 1'
#
loop_
_entity.id
_entity.type
_entity.pdbx_description
1 polymer ?
#
loop_
_entity_poly.entity_id
_entity_poly.type
_entity_poly.pdbx_seq_one_letter_code
_entity_poly.pdbx_strand_id
1 'polypeptide(L)'
;VDLHALPGAQVAQQSFTGRKSGTAGFFASEANYERGKRAMVRLAELILRYEAEPSTAGVVLGMELVNEPDWGYWNAPRGIRALYETMVPILRGILPAARYLLFLCFMESPRYE
;
A
#
# COMPACT_ATOMS: atom_id res chain seq x y z
N VAL A 1 -0.31 0.83 10.43
CA VAL A 1 -1.61 0.60 9.78
C VAL A 1 -1.35 0.03 8.41
N ASP A 2 -2.05 -1.04 8.06
CA ASP A 2 -1.88 -1.73 6.78
C ASP A 2 -3.00 -1.36 5.81
N LEU A 3 -2.64 -1.01 4.57
CA LEU A 3 -3.57 -0.87 3.46
C LEU A 3 -3.77 -2.24 2.80
N HIS A 4 -4.54 -3.07 3.51
CA HIS A 4 -4.69 -4.50 3.21
C HIS A 4 -5.32 -4.81 1.84
N ALA A 5 -6.08 -3.86 1.30
CA ALA A 5 -6.80 -4.03 0.04
C ALA A 5 -6.75 -2.78 -0.82
N LEU A 6 -6.42 -2.98 -2.09
CA LEU A 6 -6.35 -1.91 -3.08
C LEU A 6 -7.47 -2.00 -4.13
N PRO A 7 -7.82 -0.87 -4.79
CA PRO A 7 -8.79 -0.85 -5.87
C PRO A 7 -8.43 -1.87 -6.96
N GLY A 8 -9.37 -2.76 -7.29
CA GLY A 8 -9.15 -3.79 -8.30
C GLY A 8 -8.31 -5.00 -7.85
N ALA A 9 -7.96 -5.09 -6.56
CA ALA A 9 -7.08 -6.08 -5.96
C ALA A 9 -5.61 -5.99 -6.43
N GLN A 10 -4.71 -6.26 -5.51
CA GLN A 10 -3.26 -6.31 -5.73
C GLN A 10 -2.74 -7.73 -6.06
N VAL A 11 -3.61 -8.75 -5.97
CA VAL A 11 -3.36 -10.15 -6.34
C VAL A 11 -4.63 -10.72 -6.96
N ALA A 12 -4.47 -11.60 -7.96
CA ALA A 12 -5.58 -12.37 -8.50
C ALA A 12 -6.12 -13.39 -7.47
N GLN A 13 -7.42 -13.68 -7.52
CA GLN A 13 -8.12 -14.69 -6.71
C GLN A 13 -8.09 -14.49 -5.18
N GLN A 14 -7.49 -13.40 -4.69
CA GLN A 14 -7.53 -13.03 -3.27
C GLN A 14 -8.88 -12.43 -2.87
N SER A 15 -9.28 -12.63 -1.61
CA SER A 15 -10.59 -12.21 -1.07
C SER A 15 -10.51 -11.10 -0.03
N PHE A 16 -9.41 -10.33 0.03
CA PHE A 16 -9.21 -9.27 1.02
C PHE A 16 -10.32 -8.19 1.04
N THR A 17 -11.01 -8.00 -0.09
CA THR A 17 -12.15 -7.06 -0.20
C THR A 17 -13.52 -7.73 -0.03
N GLY A 18 -13.56 -8.99 0.42
CA GLY A 18 -14.78 -9.81 0.45
C GLY A 18 -15.23 -10.34 -0.92
N ARG A 19 -14.50 -10.00 -2.00
CA ARG A 19 -14.72 -10.50 -3.36
C ARG A 19 -13.40 -10.89 -4.00
N LYS A 20 -13.42 -11.96 -4.81
CA LYS A 20 -12.28 -12.38 -5.63
C LYS A 20 -12.26 -11.65 -6.96
N SER A 21 -11.10 -11.10 -7.33
CA SER A 21 -10.83 -10.54 -8.66
C SER A 21 -10.09 -11.56 -9.51
N GLY A 22 -10.38 -11.63 -10.81
CA GLY A 22 -9.65 -12.50 -11.74
C GLY A 22 -8.20 -12.05 -12.01
N THR A 23 -7.90 -10.78 -11.74
CA THR A 23 -6.60 -10.15 -12.03
C THR A 23 -6.19 -9.22 -10.88
N ALA A 24 -4.89 -8.88 -10.81
CA ALA A 24 -4.40 -7.79 -9.96
C ALA A 24 -4.72 -6.43 -10.62
N GLY A 25 -5.99 -6.07 -10.60
CA GLY A 25 -6.54 -4.89 -11.28
C GLY A 25 -5.98 -3.56 -10.77
N PHE A 26 -5.34 -3.54 -9.60
CA PHE A 26 -4.60 -2.38 -9.11
C PHE A 26 -3.43 -2.02 -10.02
N PHE A 27 -2.64 -3.01 -10.45
CA PHE A 27 -1.48 -2.81 -11.32
C PHE A 27 -1.88 -2.73 -12.80
N ALA A 28 -2.96 -3.41 -13.20
CA ALA A 28 -3.41 -3.44 -14.58
C ALA A 28 -4.14 -2.16 -15.04
N SER A 29 -4.93 -1.52 -14.16
CA SER A 29 -5.76 -0.35 -14.50
C SER A 29 -5.17 0.94 -13.96
N GLU A 30 -4.93 1.92 -14.83
CA GLU A 30 -4.46 3.25 -14.45
C GLU A 30 -5.43 3.94 -13.47
N ALA A 31 -6.74 3.85 -13.72
CA ALA A 31 -7.73 4.44 -12.84
C ALA A 31 -7.69 3.85 -11.42
N ASN A 32 -7.47 2.54 -11.30
CA ASN A 32 -7.32 1.89 -10.00
C ASN A 32 -6.00 2.27 -9.32
N TYR A 33 -4.91 2.30 -10.08
CA TYR A 33 -3.59 2.69 -9.61
C TYR A 33 -3.62 4.10 -9.00
N GLU A 34 -4.17 5.08 -9.73
CA GLU A 34 -4.31 6.46 -9.26
C GLU A 34 -5.24 6.57 -8.03
N ARG A 35 -6.31 5.76 -7.98
CA ARG A 35 -7.17 5.71 -6.80
C ARG A 35 -6.44 5.16 -5.58
N GLY A 36 -5.63 4.12 -5.72
CA GLY A 36 -4.86 3.57 -4.60
C GLY A 36 -3.78 4.53 -4.11
N LYS A 37 -3.06 5.22 -5.01
CA LYS A 37 -2.14 6.30 -4.61
C LYS A 37 -2.83 7.38 -3.78
N ARG A 38 -4.04 7.82 -4.20
CA ARG A 38 -4.84 8.76 -3.40
C ARG A 38 -5.24 8.18 -2.05
N ALA A 39 -5.63 6.90 -1.98
CA ALA A 39 -5.95 6.25 -0.72
C ALA A 39 -4.74 6.21 0.24
N MET A 40 -3.54 5.96 -0.27
CA MET A 40 -2.30 5.99 0.50
C MET A 40 -2.03 7.39 1.10
N VAL A 41 -2.19 8.45 0.31
CA VAL A 41 -2.05 9.84 0.81
C VAL A 41 -3.08 10.13 1.90
N ARG A 42 -4.36 9.75 1.68
CA ARG A 42 -5.42 9.94 2.68
C ARG A 42 -5.15 9.17 3.97
N LEU A 43 -4.58 7.98 3.89
CA LEU A 43 -4.19 7.21 5.07
C LEU A 43 -3.05 7.91 5.83
N ALA A 44 -2.04 8.43 5.13
CA ALA A 44 -0.97 9.19 5.76
C ALA A 44 -1.49 10.46 6.47
N GLU A 45 -2.39 11.21 5.83
CA GLU A 45 -3.06 12.37 6.44
C GLU A 45 -3.91 11.98 7.67
N LEU A 46 -4.52 10.79 7.67
CA LEU A 46 -5.25 10.28 8.82
C LEU A 46 -4.31 9.92 9.97
N ILE A 47 -3.17 9.27 9.67
CA ILE A 47 -2.14 8.95 10.67
C ILE A 47 -1.63 10.22 11.36
N LEU A 48 -1.36 11.29 10.60
CA LEU A 48 -0.97 12.57 11.20
C LEU A 48 -2.05 13.16 12.11
N ARG A 49 -3.33 13.04 11.73
CA ARG A 49 -4.43 13.49 12.57
C ARG A 49 -4.52 12.71 13.89
N TYR A 50 -4.25 11.40 13.86
CA TYR A 50 -4.15 10.60 15.09
C TYR A 50 -2.95 11.01 15.95
N GLU A 51 -1.82 11.36 15.37
CA GLU A 51 -0.66 11.84 16.13
C GLU A 51 -0.93 13.19 16.83
N ALA A 52 -1.72 14.07 16.20
CA ALA A 52 -2.09 15.36 16.76
C ALA A 52 -3.12 15.28 17.90
N GLU A 53 -3.84 14.16 18.00
CA GLU A 53 -4.86 13.92 19.02
C GLU A 53 -4.23 13.25 20.25
N PRO A 54 -4.25 13.89 21.45
CA PRO A 54 -3.58 13.38 22.63
C PRO A 54 -3.95 11.95 23.02
N SER A 55 -5.19 11.53 22.78
CA SER A 55 -5.65 10.17 23.09
C SER A 55 -5.11 9.09 22.15
N THR A 56 -4.54 9.46 21.00
CA THR A 56 -4.02 8.53 19.98
C THR A 56 -2.57 8.81 19.57
N ALA A 57 -1.95 9.85 20.12
CA ALA A 57 -0.55 10.19 19.89
C ALA A 57 0.38 9.02 20.27
N GLY A 58 1.37 8.74 19.43
CA GLY A 58 2.34 7.67 19.67
C GLY A 58 1.85 6.26 19.28
N VAL A 59 0.55 6.06 19.03
CA VAL A 59 -0.03 4.71 18.80
C VAL A 59 0.38 4.14 17.44
N VAL A 60 0.39 4.97 16.39
CA VAL A 60 0.74 4.51 15.05
C VAL A 60 2.26 4.56 14.85
N LEU A 61 2.84 3.41 14.53
CA LEU A 61 4.29 3.28 14.28
C LEU A 61 4.66 3.47 12.81
N GLY A 62 3.70 3.30 11.89
CA GLY A 62 3.99 3.36 10.47
C GLY A 62 2.81 2.94 9.59
N MET A 63 3.10 2.89 8.30
CA MET A 63 2.15 2.58 7.25
C MET A 63 2.72 1.52 6.31
N GLU A 64 1.89 0.58 5.91
CA GLU A 64 2.16 -0.35 4.82
C GLU A 64 1.36 0.07 3.59
N LEU A 65 2.02 0.16 2.43
CA LEU A 65 1.41 0.73 1.22
C LEU A 65 0.55 -0.28 0.48
N VAL A 66 0.98 -1.55 0.48
CA VAL A 66 0.31 -2.63 -0.24
C VAL A 66 0.61 -3.94 0.46
N ASN A 67 -0.43 -4.60 0.94
CA ASN A 67 -0.30 -5.93 1.52
C ASN A 67 -0.17 -7.00 0.44
N GLU A 68 0.86 -7.83 0.57
CA GLU A 68 0.97 -9.10 -0.15
C GLU A 68 0.81 -8.97 -1.68
N PRO A 69 1.49 -8.04 -2.39
CA PRO A 69 1.32 -7.94 -3.83
C PRO A 69 1.92 -9.15 -4.57
N ASP A 70 1.38 -9.47 -5.74
CA ASP A 70 1.91 -10.51 -6.62
C ASP A 70 3.26 -10.07 -7.23
N TRP A 71 4.30 -10.87 -6.96
CA TRP A 71 5.67 -10.64 -7.45
C TRP A 71 5.78 -10.50 -8.96
N GLY A 72 4.86 -11.10 -9.72
CA GLY A 72 4.79 -10.95 -11.19
C GLY A 72 4.67 -9.49 -11.64
N TYR A 73 4.25 -8.57 -10.76
CA TYR A 73 4.12 -7.15 -11.05
C TYR A 73 5.30 -6.30 -10.56
N TRP A 74 6.42 -6.87 -10.12
CA TRP A 74 7.55 -6.09 -9.59
C TRP A 74 8.04 -5.00 -10.57
N ASN A 75 8.32 -5.39 -11.82
CA ASN A 75 8.85 -4.51 -12.88
C ASN A 75 7.78 -4.03 -13.87
N ALA A 76 6.49 -4.25 -13.61
CA ALA A 76 5.44 -3.72 -14.49
C ALA A 76 5.50 -2.17 -14.53
N PRO A 77 5.04 -1.50 -15.60
CA PRO A 77 5.07 -0.03 -15.69
C PRO A 77 4.39 0.70 -14.52
N ARG A 78 3.34 0.09 -13.95
CA ARG A 78 2.64 0.53 -12.73
C ARG A 78 2.86 -0.47 -11.59
N GLY A 79 3.98 -1.17 -11.62
CA GLY A 79 4.31 -2.27 -10.73
C GLY A 79 4.68 -1.85 -9.33
N ILE A 80 5.06 -2.85 -8.52
CA ILE A 80 5.45 -2.65 -7.12
C ILE A 80 6.60 -1.64 -7.02
N ARG A 81 7.65 -1.81 -7.83
CA ARG A 81 8.81 -0.90 -7.82
C ARG A 81 8.40 0.54 -8.13
N ALA A 82 7.67 0.74 -9.21
CA ALA A 82 7.21 2.07 -9.64
C ALA A 82 6.31 2.74 -8.58
N LEU A 83 5.47 1.96 -7.91
CA LEU A 83 4.63 2.44 -6.80
C LEU A 83 5.47 2.97 -5.65
N TYR A 84 6.45 2.19 -5.17
CA TYR A 84 7.29 2.61 -4.04
C TYR A 84 8.19 3.79 -4.41
N GLU A 85 8.83 3.78 -5.58
CA GLU A 85 9.65 4.90 -6.07
C GLU A 85 8.84 6.21 -6.17
N THR A 86 7.57 6.11 -6.58
CA THR A 86 6.68 7.28 -6.67
C THR A 86 6.15 7.72 -5.29
N MET A 87 5.65 6.78 -4.50
CA MET A 87 4.88 7.11 -3.30
C MET A 87 5.73 7.37 -2.08
N VAL A 88 6.89 6.73 -1.92
CA VAL A 88 7.73 6.94 -0.73
C VAL A 88 8.12 8.42 -0.58
N PRO A 89 8.64 9.13 -1.60
CA PRO A 89 8.96 10.56 -1.48
C PRO A 89 7.74 11.42 -1.09
N ILE A 90 6.58 11.16 -1.70
CA ILE A 90 5.33 11.87 -1.41
C ILE A 90 4.92 11.64 0.05
N LEU A 91 4.92 10.38 0.48
CA LEU A 91 4.54 10.00 1.84
C LEU A 91 5.54 10.52 2.86
N ARG A 92 6.83 10.65 2.53
CA ARG A 92 7.84 11.25 3.43
C ARG A 92 7.66 12.75 3.64
N GLY A 93 7.02 13.44 2.70
CA GLY A 93 6.55 14.82 2.92
C GLY A 93 5.46 14.95 3.99
N ILE A 94 4.80 13.83 4.34
CA ILE A 94 3.69 13.78 5.30
C ILE A 94 4.13 13.06 6.58
N LEU A 95 4.73 11.88 6.45
CA LEU A 95 5.16 10.98 7.51
C LEU A 95 6.70 10.96 7.61
N PRO A 96 7.30 11.82 8.46
CA PRO A 96 8.75 11.93 8.56
C PRO A 96 9.42 10.62 9.00
N ALA A 97 10.57 10.32 8.42
CA ALA A 97 11.33 9.08 8.67
C ALA A 97 11.80 8.93 10.11
N ALA A 98 11.99 10.03 10.83
CA ALA A 98 12.33 10.01 12.25
C ALA A 98 11.20 9.48 13.16
N ARG A 99 9.95 9.42 12.67
CA ARG A 99 8.78 9.03 13.46
C ARG A 99 8.06 7.80 12.93
N TYR A 100 8.02 7.61 11.61
CA TYR A 100 7.17 6.59 10.98
C TYR A 100 7.94 5.62 10.10
N LEU A 101 7.61 4.34 10.25
CA LEU A 101 8.04 3.28 9.33
C LEU A 101 7.14 3.28 8.09
N LEU A 102 7.73 3.04 6.93
CA LEU A 102 7.00 2.69 5.70
C LEU A 102 7.37 1.25 5.36
N PHE A 103 6.41 0.35 5.50
CA PHE A 103 6.63 -1.09 5.40
C PHE A 103 6.50 -1.59 3.95
N LEU A 104 7.29 -2.63 3.69
CA LEU A 104 7.22 -3.50 2.53
C LEU A 104 6.81 -4.87 3.05
N CYS A 105 5.59 -5.32 2.79
CA CYS A 105 5.20 -6.69 3.06
C CYS A 105 5.02 -7.41 1.73
N PHE A 106 5.59 -8.59 1.65
CA PHE A 106 5.55 -9.41 0.45
C PHE A 106 4.95 -10.76 0.82
N MET A 107 4.16 -11.34 -0.08
CA MET A 107 3.92 -12.78 0.01
C MET A 107 5.26 -13.48 -0.08
N GLU A 108 5.48 -14.47 0.79
CA GLU A 108 6.57 -15.42 0.60
C GLU A 108 6.41 -16.00 -0.80
N SER A 109 7.48 -15.95 -1.61
CA SER A 109 7.46 -16.58 -2.93
C SER A 109 7.09 -18.05 -2.70
N PRO A 110 6.01 -18.56 -3.32
CA PRO A 110 5.76 -19.99 -3.26
C PRO A 110 7.00 -20.63 -3.86
N ARG A 111 7.81 -21.27 -3.01
CA ARG A 111 9.00 -21.97 -3.46
C ARG A 111 8.50 -22.95 -4.52
N TYR A 112 8.97 -22.79 -5.75
CA TYR A 112 8.87 -23.87 -6.72
C TYR A 112 9.80 -24.96 -6.20
N GLU A 113 9.25 -25.92 -5.46
CA GLU A 113 9.82 -27.26 -5.36
C GLU A 113 9.57 -28.02 -6.66
#